data_AF-S9UQY6-F1
#
_entry.id   AF-S9UQY6-F1
#
_cell.length_a   1.000
_cell.length_b   1.000
_cell.length_c   1.000
_cell.angle_alpha   90.00
_cell.angle_beta   90.00
_cell.angle_gamma   90.00
#
_symmetry.space_group_name_H-M   'P 1'
#
loop_
_entity.id
_entity.type
_entity.pdbx_description
1 polymer ?
#
loop_
_entity_poly.entity_id
_entity_poly.type
_entity_poly.pdbx_seq_one_letter_code
_entity_poly.pdbx_strand_id
1 'polypeptide(L)'
;MNKNPKTEYLYLAFENEKDRADAAELLKTIKYRGRFWEEARVTDKDLSVTHKGTAKRPRPSEEGSKLTQYESYTIEEQHAIKTKSCLSTMRSIVPPFAYGREEYMKRFQGIVESPQLTGYRNHVNLSFGLTDKNEPAVGFQKGALVEGRSAIESATEGAKDVVTMHPIAKAAAQEVMNIFQEFRSVERGSLGVFDKIKGEGFWRRLQIRHNIYGEVLMDLEVDADSTTPEVFNALLNRLKEIFTSLEITGRLQKVWGGERARVIGLLYHKHSGIGSLADNAERVCVFGDSVLTEYVNGLKFELSPTAFFQVNTPGMEKMLEKVSQVAELTSSTTLLDLCSGTGTIGLSLANM
;
A
#
# COMPACT_ATOMS: atom_id res chain seq x y z
N MET A 1 31.39 8.17 -9.39
CA MET A 1 30.81 9.45 -9.85
C MET A 1 29.54 9.71 -9.07
N ASN A 2 29.41 10.89 -8.44
CA ASN A 2 28.16 11.30 -7.80
C ASN A 2 27.10 11.48 -8.90
N LYS A 3 26.06 10.65 -8.91
CA LYS A 3 24.93 10.73 -9.84
C LYS A 3 24.08 11.96 -9.51
N ASN A 4 24.55 13.11 -9.98
CA ASN A 4 23.80 14.35 -10.02
C ASN A 4 22.82 14.23 -11.20
N PRO A 5 21.50 14.49 -11.05
CA PRO A 5 20.54 14.51 -12.16
C PRO A 5 20.84 15.56 -13.26
N LYS A 6 21.94 16.29 -13.15
CA LYS A 6 22.50 17.17 -14.18
C LYS A 6 23.52 16.49 -15.14
N THR A 7 23.81 15.20 -15.02
CA THR A 7 24.74 14.53 -15.94
C THR A 7 24.06 14.07 -17.24
N GLU A 8 24.68 14.38 -18.37
CA GLU A 8 24.21 14.17 -19.76
C GLU A 8 24.36 12.70 -20.23
N TYR A 9 23.80 11.73 -19.50
CA TYR A 9 23.82 10.32 -19.91
C TYR A 9 22.41 9.77 -20.13
N LEU A 10 22.23 9.08 -21.25
CA LEU A 10 21.05 8.26 -21.56
C LEU A 10 21.44 6.79 -21.41
N TYR A 11 20.72 6.05 -20.56
CA TYR A 11 20.94 4.61 -20.36
C TYR A 11 19.86 3.83 -21.12
N LEU A 12 20.29 2.90 -21.97
CA LEU A 12 19.42 2.04 -22.77
C LEU A 12 19.85 0.58 -22.61
N ALA A 13 18.88 -0.32 -22.58
CA ALA A 13 19.10 -1.77 -22.53
C ALA A 13 18.46 -2.40 -23.77
N PHE A 14 19.14 -3.39 -24.35
CA PHE A 14 18.72 -4.08 -25.57
C PHE A 14 18.76 -5.59 -25.32
N GLU A 15 17.86 -6.32 -25.96
CA GLU A 15 17.76 -7.78 -25.81
C GLU A 15 18.97 -8.51 -26.43
N ASN A 16 19.58 -7.93 -27.45
CA ASN A 16 20.73 -8.50 -28.14
C ASN A 16 21.72 -7.41 -28.61
N GLU A 17 22.91 -7.87 -28.98
CA GLU A 17 24.05 -7.02 -29.36
C GLU A 17 23.82 -6.25 -30.67
N LYS A 18 23.06 -6.83 -31.59
CA LYS A 18 22.76 -6.22 -32.89
C LYS A 18 21.89 -4.98 -32.71
N ASP A 19 20.80 -5.11 -31.94
CA ASP A 19 19.89 -4.00 -31.66
C ASP A 19 20.60 -2.86 -30.92
N ARG A 20 21.53 -3.22 -30.02
CA ARG A 20 22.39 -2.23 -29.34
C ARG A 20 23.28 -1.48 -30.33
N ALA A 21 23.90 -2.18 -31.29
CA ALA A 21 24.75 -1.56 -32.31
C ALA A 21 23.96 -0.66 -33.27
N ASP A 22 22.80 -1.14 -33.73
CA ASP A 22 21.89 -0.38 -34.62
C ASP A 22 21.40 0.90 -33.92
N ALA A 23 21.04 0.81 -32.64
CA ALA A 23 20.65 1.98 -31.85
C ALA A 23 21.80 2.94 -31.60
N ALA A 24 23.03 2.44 -31.38
CA ALA A 24 24.21 3.29 -31.20
C ALA A 24 24.52 4.10 -32.46
N GLU A 25 24.43 3.49 -33.65
CA GLU A 25 24.59 4.20 -34.93
C GLU A 25 23.50 5.24 -35.15
N LEU A 26 22.23 4.91 -34.83
CA LEU A 26 21.14 5.86 -34.92
C LEU A 26 21.33 7.06 -33.98
N LEU A 27 21.71 6.83 -32.72
CA LEU A 27 21.88 7.90 -31.73
C LEU A 27 23.01 8.87 -32.11
N LYS A 28 24.09 8.39 -32.75
CA LYS A 28 25.16 9.25 -33.28
C LYS A 28 24.66 10.25 -34.32
N THR A 29 23.53 9.99 -34.98
CA THR A 29 22.92 10.93 -35.94
C THR A 29 22.08 12.03 -35.26
N ILE A 30 21.73 11.85 -33.99
CA ILE A 30 20.82 12.73 -33.25
C ILE A 30 21.63 13.74 -32.43
N LYS A 31 21.17 15.00 -32.41
CA LYS A 31 21.75 16.06 -31.57
C LYS A 31 20.92 16.33 -30.33
N TYR A 32 21.60 16.49 -29.19
CA TYR A 32 21.02 17.03 -27.96
C TYR A 32 21.87 18.22 -27.50
N ARG A 33 21.23 19.39 -27.31
CA ARG A 33 21.90 20.65 -26.94
C ARG A 33 23.12 20.99 -27.82
N GLY A 34 23.01 20.70 -29.12
CA GLY A 34 24.05 20.98 -30.11
C GLY A 34 25.20 19.98 -30.16
N ARG A 35 25.18 18.91 -29.35
CA ARG A 35 26.18 17.83 -29.36
C ARG A 35 25.57 16.53 -29.88
N PHE A 36 26.36 15.72 -30.57
CA PHE A 36 25.97 14.37 -30.97
C PHE A 36 26.15 13.40 -29.81
N TRP A 37 25.36 12.33 -29.80
CA TRP A 37 25.52 11.26 -28.83
C TRP A 37 26.72 10.39 -29.19
N GLU A 38 27.48 10.00 -28.16
CA GLU A 38 28.60 9.08 -28.27
C GLU A 38 28.38 7.89 -27.34
N GLU A 39 28.80 6.69 -27.78
CA GLU A 39 28.71 5.50 -26.97
C GLU A 39 29.81 5.50 -25.91
N ALA A 40 29.42 5.46 -24.64
CA ALA A 40 30.34 5.30 -23.53
C ALA A 40 30.28 3.84 -23.04
N ARG A 41 31.43 3.15 -23.03
CA ARG A 41 31.52 1.81 -22.44
C ARG A 41 31.34 1.89 -20.92
N VAL A 42 30.44 1.07 -20.39
CA VAL A 42 30.31 0.85 -18.95
C VAL A 42 31.55 0.09 -18.48
N THR A 43 32.35 0.70 -17.62
CA THR A 43 33.54 0.05 -17.04
C THR A 43 33.17 -0.75 -15.79
N ASP A 44 34.04 -1.66 -15.35
CA ASP A 44 33.86 -2.37 -14.07
C ASP A 44 33.74 -1.40 -12.87
N LYS A 45 34.40 -0.24 -12.98
CA LYS A 45 34.26 0.85 -12.02
C LYS A 45 32.85 1.47 -12.05
N ASP A 46 32.18 1.54 -13.20
CA ASP A 46 30.80 2.03 -13.28
C ASP A 46 29.80 1.01 -12.71
N LEU A 47 30.07 -0.29 -12.90
CA LEU A 47 29.28 -1.38 -12.29
C LEU A 47 29.38 -1.38 -10.76
N SER A 48 30.57 -1.14 -10.20
CA SER A 48 30.74 -0.99 -8.74
C SER A 48 30.02 0.24 -8.16
N VAL A 49 29.70 1.25 -8.98
CA VAL A 49 28.91 2.44 -8.60
C VAL A 49 27.40 2.22 -8.81
N THR A 50 27.00 1.25 -9.64
CA THR A 50 25.59 0.81 -9.75
C THR A 50 25.13 -0.05 -8.58
N HIS A 51 26.05 -0.65 -7.82
CA HIS A 51 25.76 -1.14 -6.49
C HIS A 51 25.41 0.07 -5.62
N LYS A 52 24.11 0.30 -5.36
CA LYS A 52 23.51 1.46 -4.66
C LYS A 52 24.45 2.15 -3.65
N GLY A 53 25.34 2.97 -4.18
CA GLY A 53 26.23 3.86 -3.46
C GLY A 53 25.48 5.15 -3.18
N THR A 54 24.44 5.05 -2.37
CA THR A 54 24.28 6.10 -1.38
C THR A 54 24.90 5.52 -0.14
N ALA A 55 25.85 6.25 0.45
CA ALA A 55 25.95 6.22 1.90
C ALA A 55 24.52 6.38 2.39
N LYS A 56 23.87 5.29 2.81
CA LYS A 56 22.73 5.41 3.68
C LYS A 56 23.26 6.32 4.77
N ARG A 57 22.69 7.53 4.93
CA ARG A 57 22.74 8.15 6.26
C ARG A 57 22.48 7.00 7.22
N PRO A 58 23.38 6.68 8.16
CA PRO A 58 23.08 5.65 9.13
C PRO A 58 21.74 6.06 9.70
N ARG A 59 20.70 5.34 9.30
CA ARG A 59 19.42 5.46 9.96
C ARG A 59 19.75 4.95 11.35
N PRO A 60 19.32 5.64 12.41
CA PRO A 60 19.41 5.07 13.75
C PRO A 60 18.92 3.62 13.64
N SER A 61 19.67 2.70 14.24
CA SER A 61 19.53 1.24 14.14
C SER A 61 18.12 0.84 13.66
N GLU A 62 18.01 0.17 12.50
CA GLU A 62 16.76 -0.38 11.98
C GLU A 62 16.27 -1.55 12.87
N GLU A 63 16.13 -1.32 14.18
CA GLU A 63 15.41 -2.17 15.13
C GLU A 63 13.89 -1.86 15.10
N GLY A 64 13.48 -0.78 14.41
CA GLY A 64 12.07 -0.42 14.21
C GLY A 64 11.42 -1.18 13.05
N SER A 65 10.15 -1.54 13.21
CA SER A 65 9.35 -2.12 12.11
C SER A 65 9.29 -1.15 10.92
N LYS A 66 9.49 -1.67 9.70
CA LYS A 66 9.30 -0.87 8.47
C LYS A 66 7.85 -0.45 8.26
N LEU A 67 6.93 -1.14 8.91
CA LEU A 67 5.49 -0.89 8.85
C LEU A 67 5.09 0.28 9.76
N THR A 68 5.63 0.31 10.98
CA THR A 68 5.28 1.25 12.06
C THR A 68 6.56 1.83 12.68
N GLN A 69 7.27 2.68 11.91
CA GLN A 69 8.61 3.17 12.26
C GLN A 69 8.68 3.94 13.59
N TYR A 70 7.58 4.56 14.01
CA TYR A 70 7.53 5.35 15.23
C TYR A 70 6.73 4.70 16.37
N GLU A 71 6.39 3.42 16.26
CA GLU A 71 5.58 2.71 17.25
C GLU A 71 6.17 2.71 18.66
N SER A 72 7.50 2.67 18.78
CA SER A 72 8.20 2.67 20.06
C SER A 72 8.24 4.05 20.75
N TYR A 73 7.77 5.10 20.07
CA TYR A 73 7.79 6.46 20.57
C TYR A 73 6.42 6.86 21.11
N THR A 74 6.42 7.63 22.18
CA THR A 74 5.23 8.33 22.68
C THR A 74 4.66 9.25 21.61
N ILE A 75 3.36 9.58 21.70
CA ILE A 75 2.72 10.41 20.68
C ILE A 75 3.35 11.81 20.62
N GLU A 76 3.79 12.33 21.77
CA GLU A 76 4.51 13.60 21.89
C GLU A 76 5.86 13.56 21.16
N GLU A 77 6.62 12.48 21.31
CA GLU A 77 7.88 12.28 20.58
C GLU A 77 7.62 12.16 19.08
N GLN A 78 6.58 11.42 18.67
CA GLN A 78 6.18 11.34 17.26
C GLN A 78 5.85 12.72 16.69
N HIS A 79 5.12 13.54 17.43
CA HIS A 79 4.79 14.91 17.04
C HIS A 79 6.03 15.80 16.99
N ALA A 80 6.96 15.67 17.92
CA ALA A 80 8.22 16.43 17.90
C ALA A 80 9.08 16.07 16.67
N ILE A 81 9.18 14.77 16.34
CA ILE A 81 9.89 14.27 15.16
C ILE A 81 9.24 14.83 13.87
N LYS A 82 7.91 14.70 13.74
CA LYS A 82 7.15 15.21 12.60
C LYS A 82 7.29 16.73 12.46
N THR A 83 7.16 17.46 13.56
CA THR A 83 7.34 18.93 13.61
C THR A 83 8.71 19.34 13.10
N LYS A 84 9.77 18.70 13.61
CA LYS A 84 11.14 18.97 13.16
C LYS A 84 11.31 18.70 11.66
N SER A 85 10.73 17.62 11.15
CA SER A 85 10.76 17.30 9.72
C SER A 85 10.01 18.34 8.88
N CYS A 86 8.78 18.70 9.27
CA CYS A 86 7.97 19.70 8.58
C CYS A 86 8.68 21.05 8.52
N LEU A 87 9.18 21.55 9.65
CA LEU A 87 9.91 22.82 9.72
C LEU A 87 11.19 22.80 8.87
N SER A 88 11.91 21.68 8.84
CA SER A 88 13.08 21.52 7.96
C SER A 88 12.69 21.63 6.49
N THR A 89 11.63 20.95 6.06
CA THR A 89 11.13 21.01 4.68
C THR A 89 10.63 22.41 4.34
N MET A 90 9.83 23.02 5.22
CA MET A 90 9.30 24.37 5.05
C MET A 90 10.43 25.39 4.90
N ARG A 91 11.49 25.29 5.71
CA ARG A 91 12.68 26.16 5.58
C ARG A 91 13.37 26.02 4.21
N SER A 92 13.34 24.84 3.60
CA SER A 92 13.93 24.61 2.27
C SER A 92 13.09 25.15 1.12
N ILE A 93 11.77 25.23 1.28
CA ILE A 93 10.84 25.66 0.21
C ILE A 93 10.37 27.11 0.35
N VAL A 94 10.41 27.69 1.55
CA VAL A 94 10.06 29.10 1.79
C VAL A 94 11.30 29.95 1.56
N PRO A 95 11.38 30.72 0.46
CA PRO A 95 12.58 31.49 0.11
C PRO A 95 12.83 32.60 1.15
N PRO A 96 13.96 32.56 1.89
CA PRO A 96 14.23 33.52 2.95
C PRO A 96 14.36 34.96 2.47
N PHE A 97 14.75 35.17 1.21
CA PHE A 97 14.90 36.50 0.62
C PHE A 97 13.57 37.18 0.34
N ALA A 98 12.51 36.42 0.07
CA ALA A 98 11.19 36.96 -0.25
C ALA A 98 10.32 37.14 1.01
N TYR A 99 10.47 36.23 1.97
CA TYR A 99 9.56 36.14 3.11
C TYR A 99 10.21 36.35 4.47
N GLY A 100 11.55 36.36 4.55
CA GLY A 100 12.30 36.43 5.80
C GLY A 100 12.69 35.06 6.34
N ARG A 101 13.74 35.02 7.17
CA ARG A 101 14.37 33.77 7.66
C ARG A 101 13.51 32.96 8.62
N GLU A 102 12.48 33.55 9.22
CA GLU A 102 11.65 32.92 10.25
C GLU A 102 10.19 32.70 9.81
N GLU A 103 9.82 33.14 8.61
CA GLU A 103 8.43 33.08 8.15
C GLU A 103 7.90 31.64 8.07
N TYR A 104 8.77 30.68 7.73
CA TYR A 104 8.39 29.28 7.68
C TYR A 104 7.85 28.76 9.04
N MET A 105 8.32 29.31 10.16
CA MET A 105 7.81 28.94 11.49
C MET A 105 6.45 29.55 11.76
N LYS A 106 6.22 30.80 11.34
CA LYS A 106 4.94 31.50 11.52
C LYS A 106 3.82 30.87 10.71
N ARG A 107 4.14 30.30 9.54
CA ARG A 107 3.19 29.60 8.66
C ARG A 107 2.89 28.17 9.09
N PHE A 108 3.67 27.60 9.99
CA PHE A 108 3.46 26.24 10.47
C PHE A 108 2.32 26.21 11.48
N GLN A 109 1.22 25.55 11.14
CA GLN A 109 0.03 25.46 12.00
C GLN A 109 0.10 24.32 13.05
N GLY A 110 1.23 23.63 13.17
CA GLY A 110 1.38 22.48 14.06
C GLY A 110 1.03 21.15 13.42
N ILE A 111 1.12 20.08 14.22
CA ILE A 111 0.69 18.73 13.85
C ILE A 111 -0.69 18.51 14.47
N VAL A 112 -1.67 18.14 13.64
CA VAL A 112 -3.00 17.74 14.10
C VAL A 112 -2.97 16.23 14.37
N GLU A 113 -3.32 15.85 15.59
CA GLU A 113 -3.38 14.45 16.00
C GLU A 113 -4.57 13.74 15.36
N SER A 114 -4.40 12.45 15.05
CA SER A 114 -5.50 11.59 14.64
C SER A 114 -6.40 11.31 15.86
N PRO A 115 -7.73 11.43 15.76
CA PRO A 115 -8.64 11.05 16.85
C PRO A 115 -8.51 9.58 17.27
N GLN A 116 -7.99 8.74 16.37
CA GLN A 116 -7.73 7.33 16.61
C GLN A 116 -6.26 7.01 16.34
N LEU A 117 -5.54 6.51 17.37
CA LEU A 117 -4.10 6.26 17.32
C LEU A 117 -3.74 4.80 16.97
N THR A 118 -4.67 3.87 17.22
CA THR A 118 -4.51 2.44 16.92
C THR A 118 -5.72 1.90 16.18
N GLY A 119 -5.52 0.89 15.33
CA GLY A 119 -6.59 0.30 14.53
C GLY A 119 -7.25 1.26 13.53
N TYR A 120 -6.70 2.45 13.30
CA TYR A 120 -7.33 3.48 12.45
C TYR A 120 -7.32 3.10 10.96
N ARG A 121 -6.54 2.10 10.56
CA ARG A 121 -6.30 1.77 9.16
C ARG A 121 -7.46 0.96 8.57
N ASN A 122 -8.28 1.63 7.76
CA ASN A 122 -9.49 1.07 7.14
C ASN A 122 -9.24 0.24 5.87
N HIS A 123 -8.00 0.23 5.36
CA HIS A 123 -7.60 -0.54 4.18
C HIS A 123 -6.17 -1.09 4.34
N VAL A 124 -6.06 -2.42 4.29
CA VAL A 124 -4.79 -3.15 4.42
C VAL A 124 -4.57 -4.07 3.22
N ASN A 125 -3.32 -4.10 2.75
CA ASN A 125 -2.86 -4.95 1.67
C ASN A 125 -1.85 -5.95 2.24
N LEU A 126 -2.28 -7.20 2.41
CA LEU A 126 -1.47 -8.27 2.96
C LEU A 126 -0.94 -9.16 1.84
N SER A 127 0.26 -9.69 2.04
CA SER A 127 0.89 -10.67 1.16
C SER A 127 0.92 -12.03 1.84
N PHE A 128 0.60 -13.07 1.08
CA PHE A 128 0.91 -14.44 1.46
C PHE A 128 2.37 -14.74 1.13
N GLY A 129 3.01 -15.55 1.96
CA GLY A 129 4.39 -15.97 1.76
C GLY A 129 4.94 -16.69 2.97
N LEU A 130 6.26 -16.83 3.02
CA LEU A 130 6.96 -17.56 4.09
C LEU A 130 7.51 -16.57 5.13
N THR A 131 7.46 -16.93 6.41
CA THR A 131 8.11 -16.19 7.50
C THR A 131 9.62 -16.45 7.52
N ASP A 132 10.36 -15.77 8.41
CA ASP A 132 11.79 -16.05 8.66
C ASP A 132 12.06 -17.49 9.11
N LYS A 133 11.03 -18.18 9.64
CA LYS A 133 11.09 -19.60 10.06
C LYS A 133 10.64 -20.56 8.98
N ASN A 134 10.42 -20.08 7.75
CA ASN A 134 9.92 -20.87 6.62
C ASN A 134 8.50 -21.43 6.84
N GLU A 135 7.68 -20.73 7.63
CA GLU A 135 6.28 -21.08 7.89
C GLU A 135 5.36 -20.22 7.01
N PRO A 136 4.30 -20.76 6.39
CA PRO A 136 3.35 -19.95 5.64
C PRO A 136 2.59 -18.96 6.51
N ALA A 137 2.48 -17.72 6.05
CA ALA A 137 1.77 -16.66 6.74
C ALA A 137 1.12 -15.68 5.75
N VAL A 138 0.16 -14.90 6.27
CA VAL A 138 -0.40 -13.71 5.62
C VAL A 138 -0.02 -12.48 6.45
N GLY A 139 0.53 -11.45 5.80
CA GLY A 139 1.00 -10.29 6.53
C GLY A 139 1.74 -9.27 5.69
N PHE A 140 2.66 -8.55 6.34
CA PHE A 140 3.42 -7.47 5.71
C PHE A 140 4.81 -7.96 5.31
N GLN A 141 5.30 -7.47 4.18
CA GLN A 141 6.64 -7.84 3.73
C GLN A 141 7.72 -7.22 4.64
N LYS A 142 8.51 -8.07 5.29
CA LYS A 142 9.64 -7.68 6.12
C LYS A 142 10.84 -7.39 5.23
N GLY A 143 11.10 -6.11 4.98
CA GLY A 143 12.28 -5.66 4.23
C GLY A 143 12.10 -5.65 2.70
N ALA A 144 13.13 -5.14 2.03
CA ALA A 144 13.22 -5.22 0.57
C ALA A 144 13.86 -6.57 0.20
N LEU A 145 13.52 -7.11 -0.98
CA LEU A 145 14.18 -8.29 -1.54
C LEU A 145 15.67 -7.96 -1.76
N VAL A 146 16.50 -8.19 -0.75
CA VAL A 146 17.93 -7.96 -0.77
C VAL A 146 18.53 -9.18 -0.09
N GLU A 147 19.42 -9.89 -0.79
CA GLU A 147 20.04 -11.15 -0.34
C GLU A 147 19.08 -12.36 -0.21
N GLY A 148 18.10 -12.49 -1.12
CA GLY A 148 17.33 -13.73 -1.26
C GLY A 148 16.41 -14.08 -0.08
N ARG A 149 16.17 -13.16 0.86
CA ARG A 149 15.22 -13.34 1.97
C ARG A 149 14.01 -12.44 1.73
N SER A 150 12.88 -13.03 1.33
CA SER A 150 11.57 -12.40 1.43
C SER A 150 10.85 -13.06 2.59
N ALA A 151 10.73 -12.36 3.71
CA ALA A 151 9.98 -12.86 4.86
C ALA A 151 8.69 -12.06 5.05
N ILE A 152 7.63 -12.76 5.44
CA ILE A 152 6.37 -12.16 5.86
C ILE A 152 6.40 -11.98 7.38
N GLU A 153 6.16 -10.75 7.84
CA GLU A 153 5.76 -10.46 9.21
C GLU A 153 4.25 -10.71 9.31
N SER A 154 3.87 -11.80 9.98
CA SER A 154 2.48 -12.25 10.06
C SER A 154 1.57 -11.19 10.68
N ALA A 155 0.41 -10.96 10.06
CA ALA A 155 -0.62 -10.07 10.59
C ALA A 155 -1.60 -10.81 11.54
N THR A 156 -1.61 -12.14 11.48
CA THR A 156 -2.54 -13.00 12.23
C THR A 156 -1.88 -13.63 13.46
N GLU A 157 -0.57 -13.89 13.38
CA GLU A 157 0.20 -14.61 14.40
C GLU A 157 1.42 -13.78 14.85
N GLY A 158 1.83 -13.93 16.12
CA GLY A 158 3.07 -13.34 16.63
C GLY A 158 2.91 -12.57 17.93
N ALA A 159 4.05 -12.20 18.52
CA ALA A 159 4.13 -11.47 19.79
C ALA A 159 3.86 -9.96 19.65
N LYS A 160 3.84 -9.44 18.42
CA LYS A 160 3.71 -8.00 18.15
C LYS A 160 2.51 -7.75 17.26
N ASP A 161 1.48 -7.12 17.82
CA ASP A 161 0.32 -6.69 17.07
C ASP A 161 0.66 -5.54 16.13
N VAL A 162 0.12 -5.58 14.91
CA VAL A 162 0.21 -4.44 13.98
C VAL A 162 -0.75 -3.36 14.47
N VAL A 163 -0.25 -2.44 15.30
CA VAL A 163 -1.06 -1.43 16.02
C VAL A 163 -1.94 -0.56 15.13
N THR A 164 -1.60 -0.41 13.84
CA THR A 164 -2.38 0.41 12.89
C THR A 164 -3.55 -0.34 12.27
N MET A 165 -3.49 -1.66 12.21
CA MET A 165 -4.49 -2.52 11.57
C MET A 165 -5.66 -2.76 12.52
N HIS A 166 -6.89 -2.53 12.05
CA HIS A 166 -8.06 -2.74 12.89
C HIS A 166 -8.25 -4.23 13.22
N PRO A 167 -8.65 -4.59 14.46
CA PRO A 167 -8.93 -5.97 14.85
C PRO A 167 -9.91 -6.72 13.95
N ILE A 168 -10.87 -6.02 13.34
CA ILE A 168 -11.83 -6.61 12.39
C ILE A 168 -11.12 -7.19 11.14
N ALA A 169 -10.13 -6.48 10.61
CA ALA A 169 -9.35 -6.93 9.48
C ALA A 169 -8.46 -8.11 9.87
N LYS A 170 -7.93 -8.12 11.10
CA LYS A 170 -7.17 -9.25 11.65
C LYS A 170 -8.05 -10.50 11.77
N ALA A 171 -9.27 -10.36 12.27
CA ALA A 171 -10.22 -11.45 12.39
C ALA A 171 -10.63 -12.02 11.02
N ALA A 172 -10.80 -11.19 9.99
CA ALA A 172 -11.06 -11.64 8.63
C ALA A 172 -9.84 -12.37 8.02
N ALA A 173 -8.63 -11.80 8.17
CA ALA A 173 -7.39 -12.43 7.71
C ALA A 173 -7.13 -13.80 8.39
N GLN A 174 -7.47 -13.93 9.67
CA GLN A 174 -7.34 -15.20 10.40
C GLN A 174 -8.24 -16.29 9.80
N GLU A 175 -9.47 -15.98 9.39
CA GLU A 175 -10.31 -16.99 8.71
C GLU A 175 -9.75 -17.41 7.36
N VAL A 176 -9.18 -16.46 6.60
CA VAL A 176 -8.50 -16.84 5.35
C VAL A 176 -7.34 -17.79 5.63
N MET A 177 -6.58 -17.57 6.72
CA MET A 177 -5.52 -18.50 7.13
C MET A 177 -6.06 -19.86 7.55
N ASN A 178 -7.20 -19.93 8.25
CA ASN A 178 -7.83 -21.20 8.62
C ASN A 178 -8.22 -21.99 7.35
N ILE A 179 -8.85 -21.32 6.38
CA ILE A 179 -9.20 -21.93 5.08
C ILE A 179 -7.95 -22.34 4.32
N PHE A 180 -6.88 -21.52 4.33
CA PHE A 180 -5.60 -21.90 3.75
C PHE A 180 -5.07 -23.22 4.35
N GLN A 181 -5.13 -23.41 5.68
CA GLN A 181 -4.66 -24.65 6.31
C GLN A 181 -5.49 -25.87 5.86
N GLU A 182 -6.81 -25.72 5.66
CA GLU A 182 -7.66 -26.77 5.11
C GLU A 182 -7.19 -27.18 3.70
N PHE A 183 -6.95 -26.21 2.82
CA PHE A 183 -6.59 -26.42 1.41
C PHE A 183 -5.10 -26.68 1.16
N ARG A 184 -4.25 -26.51 2.17
CA ARG A 184 -2.84 -26.87 2.11
C ARG A 184 -2.62 -28.39 2.06
N SER A 185 -3.57 -29.17 2.55
CA SER A 185 -3.48 -30.63 2.56
C SER A 185 -3.48 -31.21 1.14
N VAL A 186 -2.79 -32.35 0.96
CA VAL A 186 -2.71 -33.03 -0.35
C VAL A 186 -4.08 -33.43 -0.87
N GLU A 187 -4.96 -33.85 0.04
CA GLU A 187 -6.33 -34.28 -0.26
C GLU A 187 -7.23 -33.14 -0.77
N ARG A 188 -6.89 -31.88 -0.45
CA ARG A 188 -7.66 -30.68 -0.80
C ARG A 188 -7.01 -29.83 -1.89
N GLY A 189 -5.92 -30.32 -2.49
CA GLY A 189 -5.30 -29.71 -3.68
C GLY A 189 -3.93 -29.05 -3.47
N SER A 190 -3.34 -29.14 -2.27
CA SER A 190 -1.98 -28.64 -1.99
C SER A 190 -1.78 -27.15 -2.32
N LEU A 191 -2.76 -26.29 -2.00
CA LEU A 191 -2.71 -24.87 -2.35
C LEU A 191 -1.73 -24.12 -1.44
N GLY A 192 -0.49 -23.94 -1.91
CA GLY A 192 0.58 -23.24 -1.19
C GLY A 192 0.53 -21.71 -1.26
N VAL A 193 1.25 -21.05 -0.36
CA VAL A 193 1.51 -19.60 -0.42
C VAL A 193 2.56 -19.26 -1.49
N PHE A 194 2.51 -18.04 -2.00
CA PHE A 194 3.45 -17.56 -3.00
C PHE A 194 4.88 -17.45 -2.46
N ASP A 195 5.79 -18.21 -3.07
CA ASP A 195 7.23 -18.11 -2.88
C ASP A 195 7.82 -17.21 -3.97
N LYS A 196 8.20 -15.99 -3.61
CA LYS A 196 8.77 -15.00 -4.54
C LYS A 196 10.10 -15.44 -5.17
N ILE A 197 10.84 -16.33 -4.52
CA ILE A 197 12.13 -16.82 -5.02
C ILE A 197 11.89 -17.83 -6.15
N LYS A 198 10.93 -18.73 -5.95
CA LYS A 198 10.56 -19.74 -6.93
C LYS A 198 9.58 -19.24 -7.99
N GLY A 199 8.86 -18.16 -7.69
CA GLY A 199 7.81 -17.61 -8.56
C GLY A 199 6.55 -18.47 -8.63
N GLU A 200 6.30 -19.31 -7.63
CA GLU A 200 5.20 -20.27 -7.60
C GLU A 200 4.35 -20.09 -6.33
N GLY A 201 3.07 -20.48 -6.41
CA GLY A 201 2.16 -20.55 -5.27
C GLY A 201 0.78 -19.95 -5.55
N PHE A 202 -0.24 -20.61 -5.00
CA PHE A 202 -1.64 -20.29 -5.24
C PHE A 202 -2.06 -19.00 -4.52
N TRP A 203 -1.81 -18.88 -3.22
CA TRP A 203 -2.23 -17.73 -2.42
C TRP A 203 -1.20 -16.59 -2.55
N ARG A 204 -1.63 -15.40 -3.00
CA ARG A 204 -0.69 -14.31 -3.32
C ARG A 204 -0.90 -13.06 -2.48
N ARG A 205 -2.07 -12.44 -2.55
CA ARG A 205 -2.41 -11.22 -1.80
C ARG A 205 -3.82 -11.29 -1.24
N LEU A 206 -4.03 -10.59 -0.13
CA LEU A 206 -5.33 -10.39 0.50
C LEU A 206 -5.48 -8.90 0.82
N GLN A 207 -6.42 -8.24 0.16
CA GLN A 207 -6.81 -6.88 0.49
C GLN A 207 -8.07 -6.92 1.35
N ILE A 208 -8.06 -6.16 2.43
CA ILE A 208 -9.20 -6.03 3.34
C ILE A 208 -9.48 -4.56 3.54
N ARG A 209 -10.70 -4.16 3.23
CA ARG A 209 -11.22 -2.82 3.51
C ARG A 209 -12.40 -2.92 4.47
N HIS A 210 -12.54 -1.98 5.38
CA HIS A 210 -13.75 -1.84 6.18
C HIS A 210 -14.17 -0.37 6.28
N ASN A 211 -15.44 -0.12 6.60
CA ASN A 211 -15.98 1.22 6.79
C ASN A 211 -16.17 1.55 8.29
N ILE A 212 -16.73 2.73 8.58
CA ILE A 212 -17.07 3.15 9.95
C ILE A 212 -18.19 2.35 10.63
N TYR A 213 -18.86 1.43 9.92
CA TYR A 213 -19.89 0.53 10.47
C TYR A 213 -19.39 -0.91 10.66
N GLY A 214 -18.12 -1.18 10.35
CA GLY A 214 -17.53 -2.52 10.44
C GLY A 214 -17.96 -3.45 9.30
N GLU A 215 -18.55 -2.92 8.23
CA GLU A 215 -18.78 -3.69 7.01
C GLU A 215 -17.43 -3.88 6.30
N VAL A 216 -17.14 -5.11 5.89
CA VAL A 216 -15.84 -5.54 5.36
C VAL A 216 -15.98 -5.99 3.90
N LEU A 217 -15.12 -5.46 3.04
CA LEU A 217 -14.95 -5.90 1.65
C LEU A 217 -13.56 -6.53 1.49
N MET A 218 -13.51 -7.70 0.86
CA MET A 218 -12.28 -8.47 0.67
C MET A 218 -11.98 -8.70 -0.81
N ASP A 219 -10.70 -8.65 -1.18
CA ASP A 219 -10.21 -8.99 -2.53
C ASP A 219 -9.01 -9.94 -2.41
N LEU A 220 -9.17 -11.15 -2.95
CA LEU A 220 -8.14 -12.19 -2.96
C LEU A 220 -7.43 -12.25 -4.31
N GLU A 221 -6.11 -12.25 -4.28
CA GLU A 221 -5.29 -12.55 -5.44
C GLU A 221 -4.80 -13.99 -5.37
N VAL A 222 -5.10 -14.75 -6.42
CA VAL A 222 -4.81 -16.18 -6.50
C VAL A 222 -4.25 -16.57 -7.86
N ASP A 223 -3.42 -17.62 -7.87
CA ASP A 223 -2.98 -18.30 -9.09
C ASP A 223 -3.96 -19.43 -9.43
N ALA A 224 -5.14 -19.08 -9.98
CA ALA A 224 -6.18 -20.06 -10.27
C ALA A 224 -5.76 -21.10 -11.33
N ASP A 225 -4.74 -20.79 -12.14
CA ASP A 225 -4.22 -21.69 -13.17
C ASP A 225 -3.26 -22.74 -12.58
N SER A 226 -2.81 -22.55 -11.33
CA SER A 226 -1.96 -23.52 -10.61
C SER A 226 -2.74 -24.68 -9.98
N THR A 227 -4.05 -24.78 -10.22
CA THR A 227 -4.91 -25.83 -9.62
C THR A 227 -6.01 -26.27 -10.58
N THR A 228 -6.75 -27.34 -10.24
CA THR A 228 -7.85 -27.81 -11.07
C THR A 228 -9.14 -27.01 -10.82
N PRO A 229 -10.05 -26.91 -11.81
CA PRO A 229 -11.33 -26.25 -11.63
C PRO A 229 -12.15 -26.79 -10.46
N GLU A 230 -12.08 -28.09 -10.17
CA GLU A 230 -12.80 -28.75 -9.08
C GLU A 230 -12.31 -28.26 -7.72
N VAL A 231 -10.98 -28.23 -7.52
CA VAL A 231 -10.36 -27.72 -6.29
C VAL A 231 -10.65 -26.23 -6.12
N PHE A 232 -10.52 -25.45 -7.20
CA PHE A 232 -10.78 -24.02 -7.16
C PHE A 232 -12.24 -23.71 -6.81
N ASN A 233 -13.21 -24.41 -7.42
CA ASN A 233 -14.62 -24.25 -7.09
C ASN A 233 -14.94 -24.69 -5.65
N ALA A 234 -14.30 -25.76 -5.16
CA ALA A 234 -14.44 -26.17 -3.77
C ALA A 234 -13.93 -25.09 -2.79
N LEU A 235 -12.82 -24.42 -3.13
CA LEU A 235 -12.31 -23.29 -2.35
C LEU A 235 -13.28 -22.11 -2.36
N LEU A 236 -13.78 -21.69 -3.53
CA LEU A 236 -14.72 -20.58 -3.64
C LEU A 236 -16.01 -20.85 -2.83
N ASN A 237 -16.52 -22.08 -2.88
CA ASN A 237 -17.67 -22.49 -2.07
C ASN A 237 -17.37 -22.45 -0.57
N ARG A 238 -16.19 -22.91 -0.14
CA ARG A 238 -15.79 -22.86 1.27
C ARG A 238 -15.61 -21.43 1.78
N LEU A 239 -14.99 -20.56 0.99
CA LEU A 239 -14.86 -19.13 1.28
C LEU A 239 -16.25 -18.50 1.47
N LYS A 240 -17.18 -18.76 0.55
CA LYS A 240 -18.57 -18.29 0.64
C LYS A 240 -19.26 -18.80 1.90
N GLU A 241 -19.18 -20.10 2.18
CA GLU A 241 -19.77 -20.72 3.37
C GLU A 241 -19.28 -20.05 4.66
N ILE A 242 -17.96 -19.94 4.84
CA ILE A 242 -17.37 -19.36 6.05
C ILE A 242 -17.76 -17.89 6.19
N PHE A 243 -17.54 -17.08 5.15
CA PHE A 243 -17.75 -15.63 5.24
C PHE A 243 -19.20 -15.18 5.22
N THR A 244 -20.15 -16.09 4.91
CA THR A 244 -21.60 -15.84 5.07
C THR A 244 -22.18 -16.47 6.34
N SER A 245 -21.36 -17.17 7.14
CA SER A 245 -21.81 -17.83 8.36
C SER A 245 -22.16 -16.85 9.48
N LEU A 246 -23.07 -17.26 10.36
CA LEU A 246 -23.40 -16.51 11.57
C LEU A 246 -22.23 -16.46 12.56
N GLU A 247 -21.36 -17.47 12.53
CA GLU A 247 -20.21 -17.55 13.44
C GLU A 247 -19.22 -16.41 13.20
N ILE A 248 -18.75 -16.23 11.95
CA ILE A 248 -17.86 -15.12 11.63
C ILE A 248 -18.57 -13.78 11.81
N THR A 249 -19.84 -13.69 11.43
CA THR A 249 -20.63 -12.45 11.57
C THR A 249 -20.70 -12.03 13.04
N GLY A 250 -21.08 -12.94 13.94
CA GLY A 250 -21.13 -12.68 15.38
C GLY A 250 -19.76 -12.31 15.95
N ARG A 251 -18.68 -12.91 15.44
CA ARG A 251 -17.33 -12.54 15.85
C ARG A 251 -16.93 -11.15 15.39
N LEU A 252 -17.22 -10.77 14.14
CA LEU A 252 -16.93 -9.44 13.62
C LEU A 252 -17.76 -8.37 14.34
N GLN A 253 -19.03 -8.63 14.63
CA GLN A 253 -19.90 -7.78 15.46
C GLN A 253 -19.34 -7.58 16.86
N LYS A 254 -18.85 -8.64 17.50
CA LYS A 254 -18.21 -8.55 18.82
C LYS A 254 -16.90 -7.76 18.79
N VAL A 255 -16.06 -7.98 17.78
CA VAL A 255 -14.78 -7.29 17.61
C VAL A 255 -14.98 -5.80 17.30
N TRP A 256 -16.00 -5.47 16.51
CA TRP A 256 -16.32 -4.09 16.15
C TRP A 256 -17.10 -3.36 17.25
N GLY A 257 -18.00 -4.06 17.94
CA GLY A 257 -18.97 -3.46 18.85
C GLY A 257 -20.22 -2.91 18.15
N GLY A 258 -20.65 -3.51 17.03
CA GLY A 258 -21.83 -3.04 16.28
C GLY A 258 -22.48 -4.10 15.41
N GLU A 259 -23.81 -4.08 15.34
CA GLU A 259 -24.63 -5.11 14.67
C GLU A 259 -24.47 -5.13 13.14
N ARG A 260 -24.03 -4.02 12.54
CA ARG A 260 -23.79 -3.95 11.09
C ARG A 260 -22.52 -4.67 10.64
N ALA A 261 -21.59 -4.96 11.55
CA ALA A 261 -20.29 -5.48 11.17
C ALA A 261 -20.39 -6.91 10.60
N ARG A 262 -19.93 -7.08 9.37
CA ARG A 262 -19.93 -8.37 8.63
C ARG A 262 -19.08 -8.25 7.38
N VAL A 263 -18.72 -9.39 6.78
CA VAL A 263 -18.20 -9.37 5.40
C VAL A 263 -19.38 -9.17 4.45
N ILE A 264 -19.40 -8.03 3.76
CA ILE A 264 -20.46 -7.70 2.80
C ILE A 264 -20.17 -8.24 1.40
N GLY A 265 -18.90 -8.51 1.11
CA GLY A 265 -18.49 -9.02 -0.20
C GLY A 265 -17.08 -9.58 -0.19
N LEU A 266 -16.88 -10.59 -1.04
CA LEU A 266 -15.59 -11.19 -1.31
C LEU A 266 -15.41 -11.31 -2.82
N LEU A 267 -14.35 -10.70 -3.33
CA LEU A 267 -13.93 -10.82 -4.71
C LEU A 267 -12.62 -11.59 -4.80
N TYR A 268 -12.33 -12.10 -5.99
CA TYR A 268 -10.99 -12.54 -6.33
C TYR A 268 -10.58 -12.03 -7.71
N HIS A 269 -9.27 -11.99 -7.94
CA HIS A 269 -8.70 -11.81 -9.26
C HIS A 269 -7.54 -12.77 -9.47
N LYS A 270 -7.31 -13.13 -10.73
CA LYS A 270 -6.28 -14.09 -11.12
C LYS A 270 -4.98 -13.38 -11.41
N HIS A 271 -3.88 -13.96 -10.94
CA HIS A 271 -2.54 -13.53 -11.29
C HIS A 271 -1.60 -14.72 -11.32
N SER A 272 -0.89 -14.89 -12.43
CA SER A 272 0.09 -15.95 -12.65
C SER A 272 1.47 -15.32 -12.95
N GLY A 273 2.56 -15.95 -12.51
CA GLY A 273 3.93 -15.44 -12.70
C GLY A 273 4.41 -14.38 -11.66
N ILE A 274 5.51 -13.68 -11.96
CA ILE A 274 6.23 -12.77 -11.03
C ILE A 274 6.01 -11.28 -11.37
N GLY A 275 5.34 -11.00 -12.49
CA GLY A 275 5.08 -9.64 -12.97
C GLY A 275 4.22 -8.82 -12.02
N SER A 276 4.15 -7.51 -12.26
CA SER A 276 3.10 -6.69 -11.64
C SER A 276 1.83 -6.87 -12.45
N LEU A 277 0.73 -7.21 -11.77
CA LEU A 277 -0.58 -7.26 -12.38
C LEU A 277 -1.03 -5.84 -12.77
N ALA A 278 -1.76 -5.71 -13.88
CA ALA A 278 -2.35 -4.44 -14.28
C ALA A 278 -3.39 -3.96 -13.25
N ASP A 279 -3.46 -2.65 -13.03
CA ASP A 279 -4.37 -2.05 -12.04
C ASP A 279 -5.85 -2.32 -12.34
N ASN A 280 -6.19 -2.56 -13.62
CA ASN A 280 -7.53 -2.85 -14.11
C ASN A 280 -7.84 -4.35 -14.24
N ALA A 281 -7.07 -5.23 -13.59
CA ALA A 281 -7.37 -6.65 -13.62
C ALA A 281 -8.81 -6.94 -13.17
N GLU A 282 -9.48 -7.79 -13.94
CA GLU A 282 -10.87 -8.16 -13.71
C GLU A 282 -11.00 -8.88 -12.36
N ARG A 283 -12.01 -8.45 -11.60
CA ARG A 283 -12.38 -9.04 -10.31
C ARG A 283 -13.71 -9.77 -10.45
N VAL A 284 -13.71 -11.01 -10.02
CA VAL A 284 -14.91 -11.86 -10.00
C VAL A 284 -15.46 -11.88 -8.59
N CYS A 285 -16.76 -11.61 -8.45
CA CYS A 285 -17.44 -11.67 -7.16
C CYS A 285 -17.71 -13.12 -6.77
N VAL A 286 -17.23 -13.54 -5.59
CA VAL A 286 -17.56 -14.84 -4.99
C VAL A 286 -18.94 -14.80 -4.36
N PHE A 287 -19.23 -13.73 -3.60
CA PHE A 287 -20.54 -13.44 -3.04
C PHE A 287 -20.62 -11.97 -2.61
N GLY A 288 -21.86 -11.49 -2.47
CA GLY A 288 -22.16 -10.19 -1.86
C GLY A 288 -21.86 -9.01 -2.79
N ASP A 289 -21.51 -7.87 -2.18
CA ASP A 289 -21.31 -6.60 -2.85
C ASP A 289 -19.91 -6.48 -3.48
N SER A 290 -19.81 -5.80 -4.62
CA SER A 290 -18.52 -5.54 -5.29
C SER A 290 -17.85 -4.23 -4.84
N VAL A 291 -18.56 -3.41 -4.06
CA VAL A 291 -18.11 -2.12 -3.54
C VAL A 291 -18.49 -1.97 -2.07
N LEU A 292 -17.70 -1.20 -1.33
CA LEU A 292 -17.97 -0.83 0.06
C LEU A 292 -18.45 0.62 0.12
N THR A 293 -19.52 0.90 0.84
CA THR A 293 -19.93 2.29 1.09
C THR A 293 -19.25 2.83 2.34
N GLU A 294 -18.45 3.88 2.20
CA GLU A 294 -17.85 4.64 3.30
C GLU A 294 -18.55 5.99 3.50
N TYR A 295 -18.50 6.50 4.72
CA TYR A 295 -19.18 7.73 5.13
C TYR A 295 -18.17 8.72 5.70
N VAL A 296 -18.12 9.93 5.14
CA VAL A 296 -17.22 11.00 5.58
C VAL A 296 -17.97 12.31 5.52
N ASN A 297 -18.03 13.05 6.64
CA ASN A 297 -18.73 14.34 6.72
C ASN A 297 -20.16 14.32 6.13
N GLY A 298 -20.92 13.25 6.39
CA GLY A 298 -22.29 13.08 5.91
C GLY A 298 -22.44 12.70 4.42
N LEU A 299 -21.34 12.63 3.67
CA LEU A 299 -21.32 12.13 2.30
C LEU A 299 -21.13 10.61 2.27
N LYS A 300 -21.54 10.00 1.16
CA LYS A 300 -21.40 8.55 0.90
C LYS A 300 -20.46 8.34 -0.27
N PHE A 301 -19.50 7.44 -0.11
CA PHE A 301 -18.52 7.08 -1.13
C PHE A 301 -18.56 5.57 -1.39
N GLU A 302 -18.78 5.17 -2.64
CA GLU A 302 -18.65 3.78 -3.05
C GLU A 302 -17.19 3.48 -3.42
N LEU A 303 -16.61 2.51 -2.73
CA LEU A 303 -15.20 2.15 -2.83
C LEU A 303 -15.08 0.75 -3.40
N SER A 304 -14.54 0.65 -4.62
CA SER A 304 -14.04 -0.63 -5.14
C SER A 304 -12.81 -1.09 -4.32
N PRO A 305 -12.39 -2.36 -4.43
CA PRO A 305 -11.21 -2.85 -3.72
C PRO A 305 -9.96 -1.97 -3.94
N THR A 306 -9.70 -1.59 -5.21
CA THR A 306 -8.52 -0.82 -5.62
C THR A 306 -8.69 0.69 -5.54
N ALA A 307 -9.90 1.20 -5.26
CA ALA A 307 -10.14 2.64 -5.19
C ALA A 307 -9.23 3.30 -4.14
N PHE A 308 -8.53 4.36 -4.53
CA PHE A 308 -7.81 5.17 -3.57
C PHE A 308 -8.81 5.86 -2.63
N PHE A 309 -8.58 5.72 -1.33
CA PHE A 309 -9.29 6.43 -0.29
C PHE A 309 -8.36 6.63 0.90
N GLN A 310 -8.60 7.66 1.71
CA GLN A 310 -7.77 7.88 2.89
C GLN A 310 -7.93 6.71 3.85
N VAL A 311 -6.80 6.15 4.28
CA VAL A 311 -6.79 4.93 5.09
C VAL A 311 -7.16 5.18 6.56
N ASN A 312 -7.31 6.43 6.96
CA ASN A 312 -7.66 6.85 8.32
C ASN A 312 -8.83 7.84 8.23
N THR A 313 -10.06 7.35 8.30
CA THR A 313 -11.27 8.17 8.17
C THR A 313 -11.32 9.28 9.25
N PRO A 314 -11.13 9.01 10.56
CA PRO A 314 -11.12 10.06 11.58
C PRO A 314 -10.04 11.14 11.36
N GLY A 315 -8.85 10.72 10.93
CA GLY A 315 -7.76 11.66 10.60
C GLY A 315 -8.08 12.49 9.35
N MET A 316 -8.75 11.91 8.36
CA MET A 316 -9.20 12.61 7.16
C MET A 316 -10.23 13.70 7.50
N GLU A 317 -11.19 13.43 8.37
CA GLU A 317 -12.19 14.42 8.77
C GLU A 317 -11.53 15.63 9.44
N LYS A 318 -10.52 15.41 10.31
CA LYS A 318 -9.72 16.49 10.89
C LYS A 318 -8.91 17.27 9.86
N MET A 319 -8.35 16.59 8.85
CA MET A 319 -7.69 17.26 7.74
C MET A 319 -8.68 18.16 6.97
N LEU A 320 -9.88 17.66 6.66
CA LEU A 320 -10.91 18.41 5.93
C LEU A 320 -11.39 19.63 6.73
N GLU A 321 -11.58 19.49 8.05
CA GLU A 321 -11.90 20.61 8.96
C GLU A 321 -10.84 21.72 8.85
N LYS A 322 -9.55 21.36 8.85
CA LYS A 322 -8.45 22.33 8.68
C LYS A 322 -8.37 22.94 7.29
N VAL A 323 -8.59 22.16 6.24
CA VAL A 323 -8.61 22.69 4.88
C VAL A 323 -9.73 23.70 4.72
N SER A 324 -10.93 23.41 5.24
CA SER A 324 -12.07 24.33 5.21
C SER A 324 -11.77 25.65 5.94
N GLN A 325 -11.18 25.59 7.14
CA GLN A 325 -10.75 26.77 7.90
C GLN A 325 -9.75 27.65 7.14
N VAL A 326 -8.80 27.03 6.43
CA VAL A 326 -7.75 27.77 5.69
C VAL A 326 -8.24 28.28 4.34
N ALA A 327 -9.18 27.58 3.71
CA ALA A 327 -9.70 27.95 2.40
C ALA A 327 -10.68 29.13 2.45
N GLU A 328 -11.28 29.40 3.62
CA GLU A 328 -12.20 30.53 3.86
C GLU A 328 -13.26 30.65 2.75
N LEU A 329 -13.85 29.51 2.40
CA LEU A 329 -14.80 29.41 1.30
C LEU A 329 -16.09 30.17 1.61
N THR A 330 -16.70 30.73 0.58
CA THR A 330 -18.01 31.38 0.62
C THR A 330 -18.91 30.79 -0.46
N SER A 331 -20.21 31.05 -0.41
CA SER A 331 -21.14 30.62 -1.46
C SER A 331 -20.83 31.21 -2.85
N SER A 332 -19.99 32.25 -2.93
CA SER A 332 -19.51 32.84 -4.19
C SER A 332 -18.15 32.30 -4.65
N THR A 333 -17.52 31.40 -3.89
CA THR A 333 -16.19 30.88 -4.22
C THR A 333 -16.28 29.73 -5.22
N THR A 334 -15.60 29.86 -6.36
CA THR A 334 -15.41 28.73 -7.30
C THR A 334 -14.25 27.86 -6.83
N LEU A 335 -14.53 26.62 -6.47
CA LEU A 335 -13.52 25.63 -6.06
C LEU A 335 -13.04 24.80 -7.26
N LEU A 336 -11.72 24.66 -7.42
CA LEU A 336 -11.10 23.75 -8.37
C LEU A 336 -10.37 22.64 -7.61
N ASP A 337 -10.90 21.42 -7.66
CA ASP A 337 -10.30 20.24 -7.02
C ASP A 337 -9.37 19.51 -8.01
N LEU A 338 -8.06 19.76 -7.87
CA LEU A 338 -7.03 19.15 -8.70
C LEU A 338 -6.57 17.83 -8.08
N CYS A 339 -6.38 16.81 -8.92
CA CYS A 339 -6.07 15.45 -8.48
C CYS A 339 -7.14 14.87 -7.54
N SER A 340 -8.40 15.19 -7.82
CA SER A 340 -9.56 14.94 -6.97
C SER A 340 -9.80 13.45 -6.64
N GLY A 341 -9.31 12.52 -7.46
CA GLY A 341 -9.50 11.10 -7.26
C GLY A 341 -11.00 10.74 -7.22
N THR A 342 -11.47 10.21 -6.10
CA THR A 342 -12.90 9.94 -5.85
C THR A 342 -13.72 11.19 -5.47
N GLY A 343 -13.12 12.38 -5.54
CA GLY A 343 -13.75 13.67 -5.25
C GLY A 343 -13.88 14.00 -3.77
N THR A 344 -13.19 13.29 -2.88
CA THR A 344 -13.46 13.36 -1.44
C THR A 344 -13.24 14.76 -0.85
N ILE A 345 -12.22 15.49 -1.30
CA ILE A 345 -11.93 16.85 -0.81
C ILE A 345 -12.94 17.84 -1.38
N GLY A 346 -13.06 17.92 -2.71
CA GLY A 346 -13.96 18.87 -3.38
C GLY A 346 -15.42 18.70 -2.96
N LEU A 347 -15.91 17.46 -2.89
CA LEU A 347 -17.29 17.19 -2.46
C LEU A 347 -17.51 17.56 -0.99
N SER A 348 -16.53 17.28 -0.12
CA SER A 348 -16.64 17.64 1.30
C SER A 348 -16.68 19.16 1.50
N LEU A 349 -15.81 19.90 0.80
CA LEU A 349 -15.75 21.36 0.90
C LEU A 349 -16.96 22.04 0.25
N ALA A 350 -17.55 21.44 -0.79
CA ALA A 350 -18.76 21.97 -1.42
C ALA A 350 -20.01 21.85 -0.54
N ASN A 351 -19.98 20.96 0.46
CA ASN A 351 -21.10 20.69 1.37
C ASN A 351 -20.92 21.34 2.75
N MET A 352 -19.86 22.13 2.97
CA MET A 352 -19.52 22.78 4.24
C MET A 352 -19.98 24.23 4.33
#